data_AF-A0A0H4X8P7-F1
#
_entry.id   AF-A0A0H4X8P7-F1
#
_cell.length_a   1.000
_cell.length_b   1.000
_cell.length_c   1.000
_cell.angle_alpha   90.00
_cell.angle_beta   90.00
_cell.angle_gamma   90.00
#
_symmetry.space_group_name_H-M   'P 1'
#
loop_
_entity.id
_entity.type
_entity.pdbx_description
1 polymer ?
#
loop_
_entity_poly.entity_id
_entity_poly.type
_entity_poly.pdbx_seq_one_letter_code
_entity_poly.pdbx_strand_id
1 'polypeptide(L)'
;MGVFSLRGVSNTRELLYLGRGTLRLRCPVDAVGTLLPLVSAPLEVAGRRLSLGAPSLYALEPVPVLSARLVTFKHAMDEASFVVAVTRALETFGVEASLKVGRRRIVCIAGKKVVGFALELHGLSAEHSLRVQERGLGGRRHMGCGLFLPPGRVARAQSRGKAA
;
A
#
# COMPACT_ATOMS: atom_id res chain seq x y z
N MET A 1 -6.92 -6.75 4.34
CA MET A 1 -6.60 -6.56 2.91
C MET A 1 -6.16 -5.13 2.64
N GLY A 2 -5.22 -4.95 1.73
CA GLY A 2 -4.75 -3.67 1.22
C GLY A 2 -4.48 -3.77 -0.28
N VAL A 3 -4.91 -2.76 -1.04
CA VAL A 3 -4.75 -2.73 -2.51
C VAL A 3 -3.83 -1.57 -2.84
N PHE A 4 -2.67 -1.83 -3.41
CA PHE A 4 -1.75 -0.76 -3.78
C PHE A 4 -2.22 -0.07 -5.06
N SER A 5 -1.99 1.24 -5.14
CA SER A 5 -2.28 2.01 -6.34
C SER A 5 -1.46 1.51 -7.54
N LEU A 6 -2.14 1.18 -8.63
CA LEU A 6 -1.51 0.93 -9.92
C LEU A 6 -0.93 2.22 -10.48
N ARG A 7 0.29 2.15 -11.00
CA ARG A 7 0.88 3.24 -11.79
C ARG A 7 0.59 2.97 -13.26
N GLY A 8 0.21 4.02 -13.97
CA GLY A 8 0.03 4.02 -15.41
C GLY A 8 0.25 5.42 -15.96
N VAL A 9 0.28 5.52 -17.28
CA VAL A 9 0.33 6.79 -18.01
C VAL A 9 -1.10 7.11 -18.46
N SER A 10 -1.54 8.35 -18.30
CA SER A 10 -2.84 8.77 -18.83
C SER A 10 -2.80 8.65 -20.35
N ASN A 11 -3.71 7.87 -20.93
CA ASN A 11 -3.89 7.82 -22.39
C ASN A 11 -4.90 8.90 -22.83
N THR A 12 -6.01 9.00 -22.09
CA THR A 12 -6.99 10.08 -22.14
C THR A 12 -7.30 10.52 -20.70
N ARG A 13 -8.15 11.54 -20.48
CA ARG A 13 -8.59 11.93 -19.11
C ARG A 13 -9.33 10.81 -18.37
N GLU A 14 -9.77 9.77 -19.08
CA GLU A 14 -10.61 8.69 -18.54
C GLU A 14 -9.91 7.33 -18.52
N LEU A 15 -8.80 7.16 -19.27
CA LEU A 15 -8.10 5.88 -19.41
C LEU A 15 -6.64 5.96 -18.97
N LEU A 16 -6.22 4.93 -18.24
CA LEU A 16 -4.83 4.69 -17.84
C LEU A 16 -4.23 3.56 -18.68
N TYR A 17 -3.17 3.85 -19.41
CA TYR A 17 -2.31 2.85 -20.02
C TYR A 17 -1.36 2.28 -18.96
N LEU A 18 -1.53 0.99 -18.63
CA LEU A 18 -0.81 0.33 -17.54
C LEU A 18 0.54 -0.28 -17.99
N GLY A 19 0.75 -0.53 -19.28
CA GLY A 19 1.93 -1.25 -19.78
C GLY A 19 2.16 -2.58 -19.02
N ARG A 20 3.37 -2.79 -18.50
CA ARG A 20 3.72 -3.90 -17.57
C ARG A 20 3.38 -3.59 -16.10
N GLY A 21 2.26 -2.93 -15.84
CA GLY A 21 1.81 -2.56 -14.50
C GLY A 21 1.64 -3.79 -13.60
N THR A 22 1.98 -3.66 -12.31
CA THR A 22 1.85 -4.76 -11.34
C THR A 22 0.79 -4.43 -10.31
N LEU A 23 -0.27 -5.25 -10.25
CA LEU A 23 -1.24 -5.20 -9.15
C LEU A 23 -0.61 -5.85 -7.92
N ARG A 24 -0.34 -5.03 -6.90
CA ARG A 24 0.16 -5.51 -5.60
C ARG A 24 -0.98 -5.50 -4.61
N LEU A 25 -1.11 -6.60 -3.87
CA LEU A 25 -2.06 -6.76 -2.78
C LEU A 25 -1.29 -7.03 -1.48
N ARG A 26 -1.80 -6.52 -0.36
CA ARG A 26 -1.44 -6.96 0.98
C ARG A 26 -2.58 -7.77 1.54
N CYS A 27 -2.32 -9.02 1.86
CA CYS A 27 -3.32 -9.95 2.31
C CYS A 27 -2.78 -10.85 3.43
N PRO A 28 -3.65 -11.30 4.34
CA PRO A 28 -3.32 -12.43 5.19
C PRO A 28 -3.21 -13.70 4.34
N VAL A 29 -2.46 -14.70 4.82
CA VAL A 29 -2.09 -15.89 4.04
C VAL A 29 -3.29 -16.75 3.64
N ASP A 30 -4.32 -16.81 4.49
CA ASP A 30 -5.59 -17.49 4.27
C ASP A 30 -6.37 -16.92 3.07
N ALA A 31 -6.23 -15.63 2.79
CA ALA A 31 -6.87 -15.00 1.63
C ALA A 31 -6.22 -15.37 0.28
N VAL A 32 -5.03 -15.98 0.27
CA VAL A 32 -4.32 -16.35 -0.97
C VAL A 32 -5.15 -17.32 -1.81
N GLY A 33 -5.79 -18.31 -1.18
CA GLY A 33 -6.65 -19.28 -1.88
C GLY A 33 -7.80 -18.62 -2.66
N THR A 34 -8.36 -17.53 -2.13
CA THR A 34 -9.43 -16.75 -2.77
C THR A 34 -8.90 -15.86 -3.90
N LEU A 35 -7.64 -15.45 -3.85
CA LEU A 35 -7.04 -14.52 -4.82
C LEU A 35 -6.40 -15.22 -6.03
N LEU A 36 -5.86 -16.43 -5.85
CA LEU A 36 -5.23 -17.19 -6.93
C LEU A 36 -6.15 -17.41 -8.16
N PRO A 37 -7.45 -17.70 -8.02
CA PRO A 37 -8.35 -17.87 -9.15
C PRO A 37 -8.51 -16.60 -10.03
N LEU A 38 -8.21 -15.41 -9.49
CA LEU A 38 -8.27 -14.14 -10.25
C LEU A 38 -7.23 -14.08 -11.38
N VAL A 39 -6.22 -14.94 -11.37
CA VAL A 39 -5.19 -15.03 -12.40
C VAL A 39 -5.76 -15.59 -13.71
N SER A 40 -6.69 -16.55 -13.59
CA SER A 40 -7.34 -17.20 -14.73
C SER A 40 -8.67 -16.56 -15.14
N ALA A 41 -9.20 -15.65 -14.32
CA ALA A 41 -10.48 -15.00 -14.57
C ALA A 41 -10.29 -13.60 -15.18
N PRO A 42 -11.00 -13.24 -16.27
CA PRO A 42 -10.99 -11.87 -16.76
C PRO A 42 -11.65 -10.95 -15.73
N LEU A 43 -10.97 -9.88 -15.36
CA LEU A 43 -11.49 -8.82 -14.50
C LEU A 43 -12.12 -7.73 -15.36
N GLU A 44 -13.38 -7.39 -15.11
CA GLU A 44 -14.05 -6.26 -15.73
C GLU A 44 -13.87 -5.01 -14.87
N VAL A 45 -13.18 -4.00 -15.40
CA VAL A 45 -12.96 -2.71 -14.73
C VAL A 45 -13.32 -1.59 -15.69
N ALA A 46 -14.31 -0.77 -15.32
CA ALA A 46 -14.82 0.33 -16.15
C ALA A 46 -15.16 -0.11 -17.59
N GLY A 47 -15.81 -1.28 -17.74
CA GLY A 47 -16.20 -1.84 -19.04
C GLY A 47 -15.04 -2.41 -19.87
N ARG A 48 -13.88 -2.65 -19.25
CA ARG A 48 -12.70 -3.21 -19.91
C ARG A 48 -12.22 -4.47 -19.21
N ARG A 49 -11.96 -5.50 -20.01
CA ARG A 49 -11.34 -6.75 -19.57
C ARG A 49 -9.85 -6.56 -19.31
N LEU A 50 -9.43 -6.99 -18.13
CA LEU A 50 -8.05 -7.10 -17.70
C LEU A 50 -7.75 -8.55 -17.34
N SER A 51 -6.61 -9.06 -17.80
CA SER A 51 -6.10 -10.37 -17.37
C SER A 51 -4.93 -10.15 -16.42
N LEU A 52 -4.89 -10.91 -15.33
CA LEU A 52 -3.75 -10.92 -14.42
C LEU A 52 -2.76 -12.00 -14.86
N GLY A 53 -1.46 -11.68 -14.82
CA GLY A 53 -0.42 -12.68 -15.00
C GLY A 53 -0.21 -13.53 -13.73
N ALA A 54 0.65 -14.54 -13.83
CA ALA A 54 1.05 -15.35 -12.68
C ALA A 54 1.52 -14.46 -11.52
N PRO A 55 1.00 -14.66 -10.30
CA PRO A 55 1.33 -13.82 -9.17
C PRO A 55 2.69 -14.22 -8.60
N SER A 56 3.33 -13.28 -7.89
CA SER A 56 4.47 -13.57 -7.04
C SER A 56 4.08 -13.28 -5.60
N LEU A 57 4.32 -14.26 -4.72
CA LEU A 57 4.03 -14.15 -3.30
C LEU A 57 5.30 -13.78 -2.55
N TYR A 58 5.19 -12.81 -1.64
CA TYR A 58 6.30 -12.35 -0.82
C TYR A 58 5.82 -12.27 0.62
N ALA A 59 6.54 -12.93 1.53
CA ALA A 59 6.34 -12.72 2.95
C ALA A 59 6.75 -11.29 3.34
N LEU A 60 6.19 -10.79 4.44
CA LEU A 60 6.65 -9.52 5.00
C LEU A 60 8.03 -9.73 5.61
N GLU A 61 8.95 -8.82 5.28
CA GLU A 61 10.30 -8.80 5.84
C GLU A 61 10.44 -7.59 6.76
N PRO A 62 11.04 -7.73 7.95
CA PRO A 62 11.31 -6.61 8.82
C PRO A 62 12.34 -5.68 8.18
N VAL A 63 12.04 -4.38 8.18
CA VAL A 63 12.95 -3.33 7.71
C VAL A 63 12.94 -2.14 8.69
N PRO A 64 14.08 -1.47 8.91
CA PRO A 64 14.18 -0.38 9.88
C PRO A 64 13.50 0.92 9.40
N VAL A 65 13.18 1.01 8.11
CA VAL A 65 12.53 2.16 7.51
C VAL A 65 11.37 1.71 6.62
N LEU A 66 10.22 2.34 6.79
CA LEU A 66 9.02 2.12 5.99
C LEU A 66 8.50 3.42 5.42
N SER A 67 7.97 3.38 4.21
CA SER A 67 7.38 4.51 3.51
C SER A 67 5.99 4.17 3.01
N ALA A 68 5.04 5.09 3.23
CA ALA A 68 3.71 5.06 2.65
C ALA A 68 3.52 6.26 1.71
N ARG A 69 3.02 6.00 0.51
CA ARG A 69 2.74 7.04 -0.49
C ARG A 69 1.68 8.04 -0.02
N LEU A 70 0.71 7.55 0.75
CA LEU A 70 -0.42 8.30 1.24
C LEU A 70 -0.98 7.62 2.49
N VAL A 71 -1.15 8.38 3.57
CA VAL A 71 -1.82 7.97 4.80
C VAL A 71 -2.95 8.97 5.06
N THR A 72 -4.13 8.48 5.46
CA THR A 72 -5.30 9.33 5.69
C THR A 72 -5.86 9.08 7.08
N PHE A 73 -6.12 10.17 7.81
CA PHE A 73 -6.84 10.15 9.08
C PHE A 73 -8.06 11.06 8.99
N LYS A 74 -9.09 10.75 9.78
CA LYS A 74 -10.28 11.61 9.86
C LYS A 74 -9.88 12.94 10.52
N HIS A 75 -10.34 14.06 9.95
CA HIS A 75 -10.07 15.42 10.43
C HIS A 75 -8.60 15.88 10.45
N ALA A 76 -7.67 15.12 9.85
CA ALA A 76 -6.27 15.54 9.69
C ALA A 76 -6.07 16.23 8.33
N MET A 77 -6.31 17.54 8.28
CA MET A 77 -6.34 18.33 7.03
C MET A 77 -5.05 19.09 6.73
N ASP A 78 -4.24 19.29 7.77
CA ASP A 78 -2.93 19.94 7.79
C ASP A 78 -1.88 19.01 8.41
N GLU A 79 -0.62 19.41 8.35
CA GLU A 79 0.51 18.59 8.80
C GLU A 79 0.51 18.40 10.33
N ALA A 80 0.18 19.43 11.11
CA ALA A 80 0.19 19.36 12.56
C ALA A 80 -0.86 18.37 13.10
N SER A 81 -2.11 18.49 12.63
CA SER A 81 -3.19 17.55 12.96
C SER A 81 -2.90 16.12 12.46
N PHE A 82 -2.20 15.99 11.34
CA PHE A 82 -1.76 14.69 10.82
C PHE A 82 -0.69 14.03 11.71
N VAL A 83 0.33 14.77 12.13
CA VAL A 83 1.37 14.25 13.04
C VAL A 83 0.75 13.74 14.33
N VAL A 84 -0.15 14.53 14.96
CA VAL A 84 -0.88 14.10 16.17
C VAL A 84 -1.64 12.79 15.94
N ALA A 85 -2.32 12.66 14.80
CA ALA A 85 -3.08 11.46 14.47
C ALA A 85 -2.17 10.23 14.24
N VAL A 86 -1.02 10.41 13.59
CA VAL A 86 -0.03 9.35 13.39
C VAL A 86 0.55 8.90 14.72
N THR A 87 0.98 9.83 15.57
CA THR A 87 1.56 9.52 16.89
C THR A 87 0.58 8.70 17.74
N ARG A 88 -0.68 9.13 17.84
CA ARG A 88 -1.73 8.38 18.56
C ARG A 88 -1.94 6.96 18.00
N ALA A 89 -1.90 6.83 16.67
CA ALA A 89 -2.07 5.53 16.03
C ALA A 89 -0.88 4.59 16.31
N LEU A 90 0.34 5.12 16.35
CA LEU A 90 1.54 4.37 16.71
C LEU A 90 1.54 3.95 18.18
N GLU A 91 1.16 4.85 19.09
CA GLU A 91 0.97 4.55 20.52
C GLU A 91 -0.05 3.42 20.72
N THR A 92 -1.19 3.49 20.02
CA THR A 92 -2.23 2.43 20.06
C THR A 92 -1.70 1.08 19.58
N PHE A 93 -0.70 1.08 18.69
CA PHE A 93 -0.07 -0.14 18.18
C PHE A 93 1.13 -0.58 19.03
N GLY A 94 1.51 0.19 20.05
CA GLY A 94 2.76 -0.02 20.79
C GLY A 94 3.96 -0.05 19.84
N VAL A 95 4.02 0.92 18.92
CA VAL A 95 5.11 1.04 17.94
C VAL A 95 5.85 2.34 18.20
N GLU A 96 7.16 2.21 18.35
CA GLU A 96 8.08 3.35 18.40
C GLU A 96 8.75 3.54 17.04
N ALA A 97 8.69 4.76 16.53
CA ALA A 97 9.32 5.18 15.28
C ALA A 97 9.47 6.72 15.24
N SER A 98 10.50 7.22 14.56
CA SER A 98 10.56 8.64 14.21
C SER A 98 9.84 8.90 12.88
N LEU A 99 9.17 10.05 12.80
CA LEU A 99 8.29 10.41 11.70
C LEU A 99 8.98 11.39 10.76
N LYS A 100 8.83 11.15 9.46
CA LYS A 100 9.12 12.16 8.43
C LYS A 100 7.91 12.30 7.52
N VAL A 101 7.21 13.43 7.69
CA VAL A 101 6.05 13.76 6.85
C VAL A 101 6.54 14.25 5.49
N GLY A 102 5.94 13.72 4.43
CA GLY A 102 6.24 14.09 3.06
C GLY A 102 5.10 14.88 2.42
N ARG A 103 5.11 14.88 1.08
CA ARG A 103 4.16 15.65 0.26
C ARG A 103 2.69 15.44 0.68
N ARG A 104 1.96 16.54 0.88
CA ARG A 104 0.49 16.57 0.98
C ARG A 104 -0.16 16.15 -0.34
N ARG A 105 -1.15 15.27 -0.26
CA ARG A 105 -1.89 14.73 -1.41
C ARG A 105 -3.39 14.78 -1.14
N ILE A 106 -4.17 14.89 -2.21
CA ILE A 106 -5.63 14.79 -2.16
C ILE A 106 -6.03 13.65 -3.08
N VAL A 107 -6.85 12.73 -2.58
CA VAL A 107 -7.48 11.68 -3.39
C VAL A 107 -8.99 11.90 -3.42
N CYS A 108 -9.60 11.67 -4.57
CA CYS A 108 -11.05 11.72 -4.70
C CYS A 108 -11.59 10.30 -4.56
N ILE A 109 -12.52 10.09 -3.63
CA ILE A 109 -13.15 8.79 -3.37
C ILE A 109 -14.66 9.02 -3.34
N ALA A 110 -15.38 8.41 -4.29
CA ALA A 110 -16.83 8.60 -4.45
C ALA A 110 -17.24 10.09 -4.44
N GLY A 111 -16.54 10.93 -5.21
CA GLY A 111 -16.78 12.37 -5.30
C GLY A 111 -16.27 13.20 -4.12
N LYS A 112 -15.78 12.57 -3.04
CA LYS A 112 -15.30 13.28 -1.84
C LYS A 112 -13.78 13.46 -1.88
N LYS A 113 -13.31 14.68 -1.64
CA LYS A 113 -11.88 14.98 -1.47
C LYS A 113 -11.40 14.50 -0.10
N VAL A 114 -10.42 13.61 -0.09
CA VAL A 114 -9.76 13.11 1.12
C VAL A 114 -8.32 13.59 1.12
N VAL A 115 -7.96 14.33 2.17
CA VAL A 115 -6.59 14.80 2.38
C VAL A 115 -5.78 13.71 3.06
N GLY A 116 -4.51 13.60 2.67
CA GLY A 116 -3.53 12.81 3.39
C GLY A 116 -2.11 13.21 3.03
N PHE A 117 -1.16 12.55 3.66
CA PHE A 117 0.26 12.89 3.53
C PHE A 117 1.07 11.64 3.21
N ALA A 118 2.16 11.81 2.48
CA ALA A 118 3.20 10.78 2.45
C ALA A 118 3.84 10.70 3.85
N LEU A 119 4.26 9.52 4.26
CA LEU A 119 4.85 9.31 5.58
C LEU A 119 5.98 8.29 5.49
N GLU A 120 7.11 8.63 6.07
CA GLU A 120 8.21 7.71 6.35
C GLU A 120 8.32 7.50 7.87
N LEU A 121 8.51 6.25 8.26
CA LEU A 121 8.78 5.81 9.62
C LEU A 121 10.21 5.27 9.67
N HIS A 122 11.00 5.74 10.62
CA HIS A 122 12.40 5.34 10.80
C HIS A 122 12.64 4.77 12.19
N GLY A 123 13.71 3.99 12.34
CA GLY A 123 14.12 3.42 13.62
C GLY A 123 13.21 2.29 14.10
N LEU A 124 12.51 1.62 13.19
CA LEU A 124 11.62 0.52 13.54
C LEU A 124 12.42 -0.72 13.97
N SER A 125 12.05 -1.32 15.10
CA SER A 125 12.45 -2.69 15.42
C SER A 125 11.85 -3.69 14.42
N ALA A 126 12.34 -4.92 14.40
CA ALA A 126 11.79 -5.95 13.52
C ALA A 126 10.29 -6.20 13.78
N GLU A 127 9.90 -6.27 15.05
CA GLU A 127 8.52 -6.45 15.48
C GLU A 127 7.64 -5.25 15.08
N HIS A 128 8.11 -4.03 15.34
CA HIS A 128 7.40 -2.80 14.99
C HIS A 128 7.21 -2.67 13.48
N SER A 129 8.24 -3.02 12.71
CA SER A 129 8.20 -3.01 11.25
C SER A 129 7.13 -3.95 10.71
N LEU A 130 7.09 -5.19 11.18
CA LEU A 130 6.09 -6.17 10.76
C LEU A 130 4.69 -5.71 11.16
N ARG A 131 4.50 -5.24 12.39
CA ARG A 131 3.20 -4.75 12.88
C ARG A 131 2.64 -3.62 12.02
N VAL A 132 3.48 -2.64 11.64
CA VAL A 132 3.07 -1.56 10.74
C VAL A 132 2.76 -2.10 9.33
N GLN A 133 3.56 -3.01 8.80
CA GLN A 133 3.34 -3.57 7.46
C GLN A 133 2.05 -4.39 7.37
N GLU A 134 1.69 -5.13 8.42
CA GLU A 134 0.47 -5.94 8.53
C GLU A 134 -0.78 -5.07 8.68
N ARG A 135 -0.77 -4.16 9.66
CA ARG A 135 -1.95 -3.36 10.02
C ARG A 135 -2.13 -2.15 9.11
N GLY A 136 -1.03 -1.53 8.67
CA GLY A 136 -1.03 -0.21 8.05
C GLY A 136 -1.50 0.88 9.02
N LEU A 137 -1.45 2.14 8.59
CA LEU A 137 -1.91 3.28 9.40
C LEU A 137 -3.06 4.03 8.72
N GLY A 138 -4.00 4.52 9.52
CA GLY A 138 -5.14 5.29 9.04
C GLY A 138 -6.18 4.44 8.28
N GLY A 139 -7.02 5.12 7.50
CA GLY A 139 -8.14 4.51 6.79
C GLY A 139 -7.89 4.24 5.31
N ARG A 140 -8.88 3.60 4.66
CA ARG A 140 -8.98 3.45 3.19
C ARG A 140 -7.85 2.62 2.56
N ARG A 141 -7.43 1.55 3.23
CA ARG A 141 -6.40 0.61 2.74
C ARG A 141 -6.74 -0.08 1.43
N HIS A 142 -8.03 -0.23 1.12
CA HIS A 142 -8.50 -0.78 -0.14
C HIS A 142 -8.37 0.22 -1.31
N MET A 143 -8.03 1.48 -1.00
CA MET A 143 -7.80 2.57 -1.96
C MET A 143 -6.32 3.02 -1.96
N GLY A 144 -5.40 2.16 -1.54
CA GLY A 144 -3.95 2.44 -1.54
C GLY A 144 -3.46 3.39 -0.44
N CYS A 145 -4.31 3.74 0.52
CA CYS A 145 -3.93 4.58 1.66
C CYS A 145 -3.40 3.73 2.82
N GLY A 146 -2.42 4.22 3.59
CA GLY A 146 -1.96 3.56 4.80
C GLY A 146 -1.13 2.31 4.60
N LEU A 147 -0.67 2.04 3.38
CA LEU A 147 0.12 0.85 3.05
C LEU A 147 1.60 1.19 3.00
N PHE A 148 2.38 0.48 3.82
CA PHE A 148 3.81 0.71 4.00
C PHE A 148 4.67 -0.29 3.23
N LEU A 149 5.73 0.21 2.62
CA LEU A 149 6.75 -0.56 1.89
C LEU A 149 8.14 -0.05 2.27
N PRO A 150 9.19 -0.87 2.13
CA PRO A 150 10.57 -0.38 2.21
C PRO A 150 10.78 0.80 1.23
N PRO A 151 11.47 1.89 1.65
CA PRO A 151 11.77 3.00 0.75
C PRO A 151 12.74 2.54 -0.35
N GLY A 152 12.44 2.88 -1.60
CA GLY A 152 13.27 2.49 -2.75
C GLY A 152 12.92 1.11 -3.34
N ARG A 153 13.44 0.86 -4.54
CA ARG A 153 13.14 -0.34 -5.34
C ARG A 153 13.93 -1.53 -4.79
N VAL A 154 13.55 -2.07 -3.63
CA VAL A 154 13.88 -3.46 -3.30
C VAL A 154 12.89 -4.35 -4.04
N ALA A 155 13.05 -4.43 -5.37
CA ALA A 155 12.50 -5.55 -6.12
C ALA A 155 13.38 -6.75 -5.77
N ARG A 156 13.08 -7.42 -4.65
CA ARG A 156 13.70 -8.71 -4.36
C ARG A 156 13.13 -9.72 -5.34
N ALA A 157 13.92 -10.05 -6.36
CA ALA A 157 13.83 -11.33 -7.02
C ALA A 157 14.28 -12.39 -6.01
N GLN A 158 13.43 -13.35 -5.68
CA GLN A 158 13.88 -14.59 -5.05
C GLN A 158 13.45 -15.77 -5.91
N SER A 159 14.47 -16.57 -6.20
CA SER A 159 14.54 -17.87 -6.86
C SER A 159 13.23 -18.46 -7.37
N ARG A 160 13.15 -18.61 -8.70
CA ARG A 160 12.50 -19.79 -9.29
C ARG A 160 13.05 -21.02 -8.56
N GLY A 161 12.23 -21.69 -7.77
CA GLY A 161 12.52 -23.05 -7.33
C GLY A 161 12.83 -23.85 -8.59
N LYS A 162 14.06 -24.35 -8.68
CA LYS A 162 14.48 -25.30 -9.70
C LYS A 162 13.65 -26.55 -9.42
N ALA A 163 12.65 -26.83 -10.26
CA ALA A 163 12.00 -28.13 -10.27
C ALA A 163 13.09 -29.16 -10.59
N ALA A 164 13.36 -30.03 -9.62
CA ALA A 164 14.03 -31.31 -9.85
C ALA A 164 12.99 -32.29 -10.41
#